data_AF-A0A1V3WGI6-F1
#
_entry.id   AF-A0A1V3WGI6-F1
#
_cell.length_a   1.000
_cell.length_b   1.000
_cell.length_c   1.000
_cell.angle_alpha   90.00
_cell.angle_beta   90.00
_cell.angle_gamma   90.00
#
_symmetry.space_group_name_H-M   'P 1'
#
loop_
_entity.id
_entity.type
_entity.pdbx_description
1 polymer ?
#
loop_
_entity_poly.entity_id
_entity_poly.type
_entity_poly.pdbx_seq_one_letter_code
_entity_poly.pdbx_strand_id
1 'polypeptide(L)'
;MLAPEEDFDIAALEHISDTEMAPQIKEMSRSLILRFGQTTFLETFRFLRQFSVDPALIRCPALALVGSGEGGEPIRQFNVFARQAGGPVTARMFTTDEGADTHCQLGNLTSSNAVTMDWLEDTLNSD
;
A
#
# COMPACT_ATOMS: atom_id res chain seq x y z
N MET A 1 9.00 16.21 1.47
CA MET A 1 10.06 15.21 1.19
C MET A 1 11.32 15.75 1.86
N LEU A 2 12.11 14.89 2.51
CA LEU A 2 13.36 15.29 3.16
C LEU A 2 14.25 16.05 2.18
N ALA A 3 14.87 17.13 2.65
CA ALA A 3 15.87 17.84 1.90
C ALA A 3 17.15 16.98 1.83
N PRO A 4 18.00 17.12 0.79
CA PRO A 4 19.25 16.34 0.68
C PRO A 4 20.16 16.42 1.90
N GLU A 5 20.17 17.56 2.60
CA GLU A 5 20.91 17.78 3.83
C GLU A 5 20.35 17.04 5.07
N GLU A 6 19.11 16.55 4.98
CA GLU A 6 18.45 15.76 6.03
C GLU A 6 18.50 14.24 5.73
N ASP A 7 19.18 13.84 4.67
CA ASP A 7 19.31 12.42 4.30
C ASP A 7 20.22 11.67 5.27
N PHE A 8 19.95 10.37 5.44
CA PHE A 8 20.67 9.52 6.38
C PHE A 8 20.80 8.09 5.86
N ASP A 9 21.92 7.45 6.23
CA ASP A 9 22.15 6.03 6.03
C ASP A 9 21.77 5.21 7.28
N ILE A 10 22.03 3.91 7.22
CA ILE A 10 21.70 2.99 8.32
C ILE A 10 22.57 3.25 9.57
N ALA A 11 23.82 3.68 9.41
CA ALA A 11 24.72 3.93 10.53
C ALA A 11 24.31 5.20 11.28
N ALA A 12 23.87 6.23 10.56
CA ALA A 12 23.38 7.48 11.13
C ALA A 12 22.15 7.29 12.04
N LEU A 13 21.33 6.27 11.82
CA LEU A 13 20.17 5.95 12.67
C LEU A 13 20.54 5.70 14.15
N GLU A 14 21.74 5.21 14.42
CA GLU A 14 22.23 4.97 15.79
C GLU A 14 22.54 6.27 16.54
N HIS A 15 22.74 7.36 15.80
CA HIS A 15 23.12 8.67 16.35
C HIS A 15 21.95 9.66 16.41
N ILE A 16 20.85 9.42 15.69
CA ILE A 16 19.63 10.22 15.80
C ILE A 16 18.99 9.95 17.17
N SER A 17 18.57 10.99 17.89
CA SER A 17 17.94 10.82 19.20
C SER A 17 16.51 10.25 19.10
N ASP A 18 16.03 9.57 20.14
CA ASP A 18 14.64 9.05 20.16
C ASP A 18 13.58 10.18 20.21
N THR A 19 13.97 11.36 20.68
CA THR A 19 13.12 12.56 20.66
C THR A 19 12.95 13.11 19.24
N GLU A 20 14.00 13.00 18.41
CA GLU A 20 13.97 13.42 17.02
C GLU A 20 13.29 12.37 16.12
N MET A 21 13.59 11.10 16.34
CA MET A 21 13.01 9.99 15.59
C MET A 21 12.68 8.83 16.54
N ALA A 22 11.39 8.56 16.72
CA ALA A 22 10.95 7.46 17.59
C ALA A 22 11.57 6.11 17.15
N PRO A 23 11.85 5.18 18.08
CA PRO A 23 12.50 3.89 17.76
C PRO A 23 11.81 3.09 16.65
N GLN A 24 10.48 3.08 16.63
CA GLN A 24 9.71 2.42 15.58
C GLN A 24 9.99 3.01 14.19
N ILE A 25 10.11 4.34 14.08
CA ILE A 25 10.39 5.03 12.82
C ILE A 25 11.82 4.76 12.35
N LYS A 26 12.78 4.66 13.27
CA LYS A 26 14.16 4.24 12.95
C LYS A 26 14.19 2.85 12.33
N GLU A 27 13.51 1.88 12.95
CA GLU A 27 13.46 0.51 12.44
C GLU A 27 12.67 0.38 11.13
N MET A 28 11.59 1.15 10.97
CA MET A 28 10.89 1.22 9.68
C MET A 28 11.79 1.80 8.58
N SER A 29 12.57 2.84 8.89
CA SER A 29 13.51 3.46 7.95
C SER A 29 14.64 2.50 7.58
N ARG A 30 15.24 1.82 8.58
CA ARG A 30 16.24 0.77 8.38
C ARG A 30 15.69 -0.35 7.50
N SER A 31 14.48 -0.84 7.80
CA SER A 31 13.81 -1.88 7.02
C SER A 31 13.59 -1.45 5.57
N LEU A 32 13.18 -0.20 5.34
CA LEU A 32 12.93 0.32 4.00
C LEU A 32 14.23 0.38 3.17
N ILE A 33 15.30 0.94 3.73
CA ILE A 33 16.60 1.05 3.07
C ILE A 33 17.13 -0.35 2.68
N LEU A 34 17.12 -1.29 3.64
CA LEU A 34 17.58 -2.66 3.41
C LEU A 34 16.73 -3.41 2.40
N ARG A 35 15.40 -3.31 2.50
CA ARG A 35 14.45 -4.04 1.64
C ARG A 35 14.61 -3.68 0.16
N PHE A 36 14.91 -2.41 -0.12
CA PHE A 36 15.12 -1.92 -1.48
C PHE A 36 16.60 -1.85 -1.87
N GLY A 37 17.51 -2.31 -1.01
CA GLY A 37 18.94 -2.40 -1.29
C GLY A 37 19.62 -1.05 -1.56
N GLN A 38 19.07 0.04 -1.01
CA GLN A 38 19.63 1.38 -1.19
C GLN A 38 20.59 1.72 -0.05
N THR A 39 21.34 2.82 -0.21
CA THR A 39 22.33 3.26 0.78
C THR A 39 21.77 4.26 1.78
N THR A 40 20.84 5.10 1.34
CA THR A 40 20.24 6.16 2.18
C THR A 40 18.72 6.19 2.05
N PHE A 41 18.07 6.88 2.97
CA PHE A 41 16.62 7.02 2.99
C PHE A 41 16.09 7.79 1.78
N LEU A 42 16.72 8.91 1.39
CA LEU A 42 16.31 9.69 0.22
C LEU A 42 16.53 8.92 -1.09
N GLU A 43 17.64 8.20 -1.23
CA GLU A 43 17.87 7.32 -2.39
C GLU A 43 16.81 6.23 -2.47
N THR A 44 16.34 5.72 -1.32
CA THR A 44 15.21 4.79 -1.27
C THR A 44 13.95 5.38 -1.91
N PHE A 45 13.58 6.62 -1.60
CA PHE A 45 12.42 7.26 -2.25
C PHE A 45 12.68 7.68 -3.71
N ARG A 46 13.93 7.99 -4.09
CA ARG A 46 14.29 8.23 -5.51
C ARG A 46 14.13 6.95 -6.32
N PHE A 47 14.60 5.83 -5.79
CA PHE A 47 14.44 4.51 -6.39
C PHE A 47 12.97 4.10 -6.49
N LEU A 48 12.19 4.25 -5.42
CA LEU A 48 10.76 3.91 -5.40
C LEU A 48 9.95 4.66 -6.47
N ARG A 49 10.33 5.90 -6.83
CA ARG A 49 9.66 6.67 -7.88
C ARG A 49 9.82 6.10 -9.29
N GLN A 50 10.74 5.16 -9.50
CA GLN A 50 10.87 4.45 -10.77
C GLN A 50 9.75 3.42 -10.96
N PHE A 51 9.04 3.05 -9.89
CA PHE A 51 7.94 2.09 -9.92
C PHE A 51 6.61 2.83 -9.94
N SER A 52 6.05 2.98 -11.13
CA SER A 52 4.68 3.48 -11.33
C SER A 52 3.89 2.47 -12.14
N VAL A 53 2.62 2.29 -11.79
CA VAL A 53 1.69 1.45 -12.55
C VAL A 53 0.75 2.36 -13.32
N ASP A 54 0.62 2.14 -14.62
CA ASP A 54 -0.48 2.68 -15.42
C ASP A 54 -1.64 1.68 -15.38
N PRO A 55 -2.76 2.00 -14.70
CA PRO A 55 -3.91 1.10 -14.62
C PRO A 55 -4.44 0.69 -16.00
N ALA A 56 -4.33 1.56 -17.00
CA ALA A 56 -4.85 1.29 -18.34
C ALA A 56 -4.17 0.11 -19.03
N LEU A 57 -2.99 -0.31 -18.58
CA LEU A 57 -2.28 -1.48 -19.10
C LEU A 57 -2.77 -2.82 -18.50
N ILE A 58 -3.51 -2.78 -17.39
CA ILE A 58 -4.00 -3.98 -16.71
C ILE A 58 -5.28 -4.44 -17.39
N ARG A 59 -5.23 -5.57 -18.11
CA ARG A 59 -6.34 -6.09 -18.93
C ARG A 59 -7.12 -7.25 -18.30
N CYS A 60 -6.56 -7.91 -17.28
CA CYS A 60 -7.26 -9.01 -16.61
C CYS A 60 -8.38 -8.48 -15.71
N PRO A 61 -9.40 -9.30 -15.39
CA PRO A 61 -10.33 -8.99 -14.31
C PRO A 61 -9.58 -8.70 -13.00
N ALA A 62 -10.02 -7.69 -12.26
CA ALA A 62 -9.41 -7.31 -11.00
C ALA A 62 -10.46 -7.04 -9.91
N LEU A 63 -10.15 -7.49 -8.69
CA LEU A 63 -10.85 -7.11 -7.48
C LEU A 63 -10.05 -6.04 -6.75
N ALA A 64 -10.59 -4.83 -6.68
CA ALA A 64 -10.02 -3.75 -5.88
C ALA A 64 -10.72 -3.71 -4.52
N LEU A 65 -9.93 -3.76 -3.45
CA LEU A 65 -10.41 -3.70 -2.07
C LEU A 65 -9.84 -2.46 -1.37
N VAL A 66 -10.67 -1.78 -0.58
CA VAL A 66 -10.22 -0.71 0.32
C VAL A 66 -11.11 -0.64 1.54
N GLY A 67 -10.55 -0.31 2.70
CA GLY A 67 -11.30 0.06 3.89
C GLY A 67 -11.61 1.56 3.95
N SER A 68 -12.80 1.93 4.43
CA SER A 68 -13.19 3.34 4.62
C SER A 68 -12.31 4.08 5.64
N GLY A 69 -11.61 3.34 6.52
CA GLY A 69 -10.66 3.88 7.50
C GLY A 69 -9.22 4.01 7.00
N GLU A 70 -8.91 3.67 5.74
CA GLU A 70 -7.52 3.69 5.21
C GLU A 70 -6.99 5.10 4.87
N GLY A 71 -7.86 6.10 4.87
CA GLY A 71 -7.50 7.50 4.63
C GLY A 71 -7.51 7.91 3.16
N GLY A 72 -7.18 9.19 2.91
CA GLY A 72 -7.46 9.84 1.65
C GLY A 72 -6.68 9.31 0.44
N GLU A 73 -5.38 9.05 0.60
CA GLU A 73 -4.55 8.62 -0.53
C GLU A 73 -4.86 7.19 -1.00
N PRO A 74 -5.01 6.17 -0.12
CA PRO A 74 -5.47 4.84 -0.54
C PRO A 74 -6.82 4.87 -1.24
N ILE A 75 -7.80 5.61 -0.69
CA ILE A 75 -9.13 5.76 -1.30
C ILE A 75 -9.03 6.47 -2.66
N ARG A 76 -8.18 7.49 -2.80
CA ARG A 76 -7.95 8.17 -4.07
C ARG A 76 -7.38 7.22 -5.13
N GLN A 77 -6.36 6.44 -4.78
CA GLN A 77 -5.75 5.47 -5.70
C GLN A 77 -6.71 4.34 -6.07
N PHE A 78 -7.46 3.79 -5.11
CA PHE A 78 -8.54 2.83 -5.35
C PHE A 78 -9.53 3.34 -6.40
N ASN A 79 -9.99 4.57 -6.24
CA ASN A 79 -10.93 5.22 -7.16
C ASN A 79 -10.33 5.46 -8.55
N VAL A 80 -9.03 5.80 -8.63
CA VAL A 80 -8.32 5.94 -9.91
C VAL A 80 -8.23 4.59 -10.60
N PHE A 81 -7.80 3.54 -9.89
CA PHE A 81 -7.68 2.19 -10.42
C PHE A 81 -9.02 1.67 -10.94
N ALA A 82 -10.09 1.76 -10.13
CA ALA A 82 -11.42 1.29 -10.52
C ALA A 82 -11.97 1.97 -11.78
N ARG A 83 -11.57 3.22 -12.05
CA ARG A 83 -12.00 3.96 -13.25
C ARG A 83 -11.10 3.78 -14.47
N GLN A 84 -9.80 3.57 -14.25
CA GLN A 84 -8.80 3.66 -15.32
C GLN A 84 -8.20 2.31 -15.71
N ALA A 85 -8.48 1.25 -14.96
CA ALA A 85 -8.02 -0.09 -15.30
C ALA A 85 -8.49 -0.47 -16.71
N GLY A 86 -7.59 -1.11 -17.45
CA GLY A 86 -7.83 -1.50 -18.83
C GLY A 86 -8.77 -2.69 -19.03
N GLY A 87 -9.07 -3.44 -17.96
CA GLY A 87 -9.97 -4.59 -17.90
C GLY A 87 -11.10 -4.36 -16.88
N PRO A 88 -12.00 -5.35 -16.71
CA PRO A 88 -13.11 -5.20 -15.78
C PRO A 88 -12.63 -5.16 -14.33
N VAL A 89 -13.20 -4.25 -13.54
CA VAL A 89 -12.89 -4.10 -12.11
C VAL A 89 -14.15 -4.27 -11.27
N THR A 90 -14.08 -5.17 -10.30
CA THR A 90 -15.00 -5.20 -9.17
C THR A 90 -14.38 -4.37 -8.05
N ALA A 91 -15.04 -3.26 -7.69
CA ALA A 91 -14.56 -2.35 -6.66
C ALA A 91 -15.38 -2.55 -5.38
N ARG A 92 -14.71 -2.83 -4.26
CA ARG A 92 -15.35 -3.07 -2.97
C ARG A 92 -14.70 -2.24 -1.86
N MET A 93 -15.52 -1.39 -1.24
CA MET A 93 -15.13 -0.62 -0.06
C MET A 93 -15.75 -1.23 1.19
N PHE A 94 -14.94 -1.58 2.19
CA PHE A 94 -15.38 -2.06 3.49
C PHE A 94 -15.68 -0.91 4.44
N THR A 95 -16.82 -1.00 5.11
CA THR A 95 -17.32 0.02 6.05
C THR A 95 -17.06 -0.39 7.50
N THR A 96 -17.09 0.59 8.40
CA THR A 96 -16.88 0.36 9.83
C THR A 96 -17.88 -0.64 10.41
N ASP A 97 -19.13 -0.65 9.92
CA ASP A 97 -20.18 -1.58 10.35
C ASP A 97 -19.82 -3.05 10.07
N GLU A 98 -18.94 -3.30 9.10
CA GLU A 98 -18.48 -4.64 8.73
C GLU A 98 -17.25 -5.08 9.54
N GLY A 99 -16.65 -4.16 10.32
CA GLY A 99 -15.42 -4.38 11.05
C GLY A 99 -14.18 -4.62 10.19
N ALA A 100 -14.27 -4.43 8.87
CA ALA A 100 -13.21 -4.67 7.89
C ALA A 100 -12.67 -3.36 7.27
N ASP A 101 -12.93 -2.20 7.86
CA ASP A 101 -12.58 -0.89 7.29
C ASP A 101 -11.12 -0.45 7.49
N THR A 102 -10.33 -1.21 8.25
CA THR A 102 -8.92 -0.91 8.54
C THR A 102 -7.99 -1.45 7.44
N HIS A 103 -6.76 -0.95 7.38
CA HIS A 103 -5.76 -1.37 6.38
C HIS A 103 -5.61 -2.89 6.34
N CYS A 104 -5.62 -3.46 5.14
CA CYS A 104 -5.63 -4.91 4.89
C CYS A 104 -6.82 -5.67 5.49
N GLN A 105 -7.91 -4.97 5.83
CA GLN A 105 -9.12 -5.53 6.46
C GLN A 105 -8.83 -6.33 7.75
N LEU A 106 -7.76 -6.00 8.47
CA LEU A 106 -7.30 -6.78 9.63
C LEU A 106 -8.36 -6.92 10.73
N GLY A 107 -9.27 -5.96 10.85
CA GLY A 107 -10.37 -6.01 11.81
C GLY A 107 -11.37 -7.15 11.56
N ASN A 108 -11.49 -7.64 10.33
CA ASN A 108 -12.36 -8.76 9.98
C ASN A 108 -11.86 -9.49 8.71
N LEU A 109 -10.75 -10.22 8.87
CA LEU A 109 -10.14 -11.01 7.79
C LEU A 109 -11.09 -12.04 7.19
N THR A 110 -11.97 -12.64 7.99
CA THR A 110 -12.96 -13.62 7.52
C THR A 110 -13.87 -13.00 6.46
N SER A 111 -14.36 -11.78 6.69
CA SER A 111 -15.19 -11.06 5.71
C SER A 111 -14.41 -10.75 4.43
N SER A 112 -13.19 -10.22 4.55
CA SER A 112 -12.35 -9.93 3.38
C SER A 112 -12.02 -11.19 2.56
N ASN A 113 -11.78 -12.31 3.24
CA ASN A 113 -11.50 -13.59 2.59
C ASN A 113 -12.72 -14.13 1.87
N ALA A 114 -13.91 -14.08 2.47
CA ALA A 114 -15.16 -14.49 1.82
C ALA A 114 -15.39 -13.71 0.52
N VAL A 115 -15.33 -12.37 0.59
CA VAL A 115 -15.46 -11.49 -0.61
C VAL A 115 -14.45 -11.86 -1.70
N THR A 116 -13.20 -12.15 -1.31
CA THR A 116 -12.14 -12.48 -2.28
C THR A 116 -12.38 -13.84 -2.93
N MET A 117 -12.73 -14.86 -2.13
CA MET A 117 -12.93 -16.22 -2.62
C MET A 117 -14.20 -16.33 -3.46
N ASP A 118 -15.30 -15.71 -3.04
CA ASP A 118 -16.55 -15.67 -3.81
C ASP A 118 -16.31 -14.99 -5.18
N TRP A 119 -15.58 -13.87 -5.20
CA TRP A 119 -15.24 -13.19 -6.45
C TRP A 119 -14.35 -14.05 -7.37
N LEU A 120 -13.39 -14.78 -6.81
CA LEU A 120 -12.53 -15.68 -7.59
C LEU A 120 -13.32 -16.84 -8.19
N GLU A 121 -14.24 -17.43 -7.41
CA GLU A 121 -15.14 -18.47 -7.89
C GLU A 121 -15.99 -17.96 -9.06
N ASP A 122 -16.66 -16.83 -8.88
CA ASP A 122 -17.50 -16.22 -9.93
C ASP A 122 -16.67 -15.88 -11.18
N THR A 123 -15.47 -15.33 -11.01
CA THR A 123 -14.65 -14.84 -12.13
C THR A 123 -13.98 -15.96 -12.92
N LEU A 124 -13.55 -17.04 -12.25
CA LEU A 124 -12.80 -18.13 -12.89
C LEU A 124 -13.69 -19.31 -13.33
N ASN A 125 -14.87 -19.47 -12.76
CA ASN A 125 -15.79 -20.57 -13.08
C ASN A 125 -17.02 -20.13 -13.91
N SER A 126 -17.03 -18.89 -14.42
CA SER A 126 -18.03 -18.47 -15.40
C SER A 126 -17.69 -19.09 -16.77
N ASP A 127 -18.58 -19.97 -17.26
CA ASP A 127 -18.54 -20.59 -18.60
C ASP A 127 -18.50 -19.57 -19.76
#